data_AF-A0A9E3YCE6-F1
#
_entry.id   AF-A0A9E3YCE6-F1
#
_cell.length_a   1.000
_cell.length_b   1.000
_cell.length_c   1.000
_cell.angle_alpha   90.00
_cell.angle_beta   90.00
_cell.angle_gamma   90.00
#
_symmetry.space_group_name_H-M   'P 1'
#
loop_
_entity.id
_entity.type
_entity.pdbx_description
1 polymer ?
#
loop_
_entity_poly.entity_id
_entity_poly.type
_entity_poly.pdbx_seq_one_letter_code
_entity_poly.pdbx_strand_id
1 'polypeptide(L)'
;SRNISVSAHLAAVNAVMAGATPDYFPVIGAVLQAMSEPRFRLHLPTTSTGGAAMLIAVNGPIRDQIGVHYRENLFGPGFRANATIGRTVRLVLRNCLSAIPGVLDKSTQGNPGKYSLCFGEDEAASPWEPFHTTRGFDPSTSTVTVFPAEAGHNIVNHGAADPEVLLRCFADTMAAGGSFSPGYSIIVFAPEHAHKIGAAGWDRTRVQEFLYEHACRSLADLKAMGKIEAAGSDPDWNSPNWRPSGNQTIGPGDDQRMIHRGWGPDDISLFVGGGSAGGHSAFFPSWSRARIVAPVTKEIVLP
;
A
#
# COMPACT_ATOMS: atom_id res chain seq x y z
N SER A 1 14.56 -5.29 -21.77
CA SER A 1 13.21 -4.81 -21.44
C SER A 1 12.33 -5.01 -22.66
N ARG A 2 11.07 -5.45 -22.51
CA ARG A 2 10.13 -5.44 -23.64
C ARG A 2 9.61 -4.02 -23.78
N ASN A 3 9.77 -3.41 -24.95
CA ASN A 3 9.30 -2.06 -25.21
C ASN A 3 7.80 -2.12 -25.58
N ILE A 4 6.96 -2.39 -24.57
CA ILE A 4 5.49 -2.51 -24.73
C ILE A 4 4.87 -1.18 -24.35
N SER A 5 4.05 -0.61 -25.23
CA SER A 5 3.26 0.58 -24.98
C SER A 5 1.79 0.23 -24.74
N VAL A 6 1.16 0.90 -23.79
CA VAL A 6 -0.30 0.83 -23.57
C VAL A 6 -0.90 2.14 -24.08
N SER A 7 -1.60 2.09 -25.20
CA SER A 7 -2.29 3.26 -25.75
C SER A 7 -3.56 3.58 -24.97
N ALA A 8 -4.04 4.82 -25.07
CA ALA A 8 -5.33 5.23 -24.50
C ALA A 8 -6.49 4.37 -25.05
N HIS A 9 -6.43 3.98 -26.33
CA HIS A 9 -7.42 3.07 -26.93
C HIS A 9 -7.44 1.71 -26.21
N LEU A 10 -6.27 1.09 -25.98
CA LEU A 10 -6.18 -0.19 -25.25
C LEU A 10 -6.65 -0.04 -23.80
N ALA A 11 -6.31 1.06 -23.14
CA ALA A 11 -6.81 1.36 -21.79
C ALA A 11 -8.35 1.46 -21.78
N ALA A 12 -8.95 2.15 -22.75
CA ALA A 12 -10.40 2.32 -22.86
C ALA A 12 -11.13 0.98 -23.12
N VAL A 13 -10.58 0.14 -24.01
CA VAL A 13 -11.13 -1.21 -24.25
C VAL A 13 -11.14 -2.04 -22.95
N ASN A 14 -10.05 -2.01 -22.17
CA ASN A 14 -9.99 -2.69 -20.89
C ASN A 14 -10.92 -2.06 -19.83
N ALA A 15 -11.13 -0.75 -19.87
CA ALA A 15 -12.08 -0.06 -19.01
C ALA A 15 -13.53 -0.49 -19.28
N VAL A 16 -13.93 -0.56 -20.55
CA VAL A 16 -15.24 -1.06 -20.96
C VAL A 16 -15.41 -2.52 -20.54
N MET A 17 -14.42 -3.38 -20.78
CA MET A 17 -14.44 -4.77 -20.30
C MET A 17 -14.53 -4.86 -18.77
N ALA A 18 -13.95 -3.90 -18.05
CA ALA A 18 -14.02 -3.82 -16.60
C ALA A 18 -15.43 -3.47 -16.11
N GLY A 19 -16.25 -2.80 -16.93
CA GLY A 19 -17.55 -2.23 -16.59
C GLY A 19 -17.49 -0.75 -16.18
N ALA A 20 -16.34 -0.09 -16.40
CA ALA A 20 -16.13 1.32 -16.08
C ALA A 20 -16.99 2.23 -16.97
N THR A 21 -17.41 3.37 -16.43
CA THR A 21 -18.02 4.44 -17.21
C THR A 21 -16.93 5.38 -17.75
N PRO A 22 -17.23 6.22 -18.76
CA PRO A 22 -16.29 7.22 -19.25
C PRO A 22 -15.76 8.16 -18.16
N ASP A 23 -16.59 8.51 -17.17
CA ASP A 23 -16.22 9.42 -16.07
C ASP A 23 -15.05 8.90 -15.21
N TYR A 24 -14.81 7.58 -15.22
CA TYR A 24 -13.70 6.97 -14.48
C TYR A 24 -12.38 7.00 -15.25
N PHE A 25 -12.43 7.30 -16.56
CA PHE A 25 -11.27 7.20 -17.43
C PHE A 25 -10.13 8.17 -17.08
N PRO A 26 -10.38 9.42 -16.64
CA PRO A 26 -9.31 10.29 -16.15
C PRO A 26 -8.53 9.67 -14.98
N VAL A 27 -9.23 9.05 -14.03
CA VAL A 27 -8.60 8.33 -12.89
C VAL A 27 -7.77 7.15 -13.39
N ILE A 28 -8.33 6.34 -14.29
CA ILE A 28 -7.62 5.20 -14.90
C ILE A 28 -6.35 5.67 -15.62
N GLY A 29 -6.43 6.77 -16.38
CA GLY A 29 -5.30 7.38 -17.07
C GLY A 29 -4.19 7.79 -16.10
N ALA A 30 -4.54 8.50 -15.02
CA ALA A 30 -3.59 8.91 -13.99
C ALA A 30 -2.93 7.69 -13.29
N VAL A 31 -3.68 6.61 -13.03
CA VAL A 31 -3.15 5.37 -12.46
C VAL A 31 -2.14 4.72 -13.40
N LEU A 32 -2.47 4.60 -14.69
CA LEU A 32 -1.55 4.02 -15.68
C LEU A 32 -0.29 4.87 -15.85
N GLN A 33 -0.40 6.20 -15.84
CA GLN A 33 0.74 7.11 -15.84
C GLN A 33 1.62 6.94 -14.60
N ALA A 34 1.02 6.82 -13.42
CA ALA A 34 1.75 6.55 -12.17
C ALA A 34 2.52 5.22 -12.24
N MET A 35 1.90 4.17 -12.80
CA MET A 35 2.55 2.87 -12.99
C MET A 35 3.66 2.88 -14.04
N SER A 36 3.62 3.81 -15.01
CA SER A 36 4.64 3.99 -16.04
C SER A 36 5.87 4.78 -15.56
N GLU A 37 5.83 5.41 -14.39
CA GLU A 37 6.97 6.12 -13.82
C GLU A 37 8.16 5.17 -13.59
N PRO A 38 9.40 5.53 -14.00
CA PRO A 38 10.57 4.68 -13.81
C PRO A 38 10.79 4.25 -12.36
N ARG A 39 10.48 5.12 -11.39
CA ARG A 39 10.58 4.84 -9.95
C ARG A 39 9.57 3.82 -9.43
N PHE A 40 8.45 3.61 -10.13
CA PHE A 40 7.45 2.59 -9.77
C PHE A 40 7.91 1.18 -10.18
N ARG A 41 8.83 1.07 -11.15
CA ARG A 41 9.44 -0.20 -11.59
C ARG A 41 8.43 -1.34 -11.77
N LEU A 42 7.34 -1.08 -12.50
CA LEU A 42 6.17 -1.95 -12.65
C LEU A 42 6.45 -3.45 -12.90
N HIS A 43 7.53 -3.76 -13.63
CA HIS A 43 7.94 -5.14 -13.89
C HIS A 43 8.15 -5.95 -12.60
N LEU A 44 8.71 -5.34 -11.55
CA LEU A 44 9.01 -6.01 -10.29
C LEU A 44 7.76 -6.59 -9.60
N PRO A 45 6.73 -5.80 -9.25
CA PRO A 45 5.55 -6.34 -8.59
C PRO A 45 4.69 -7.23 -9.50
N THR A 46 4.75 -7.04 -10.83
CA THR A 46 3.94 -7.80 -11.78
C THR A 46 4.50 -9.19 -12.08
N THR A 47 5.81 -9.39 -11.95
CA THR A 47 6.46 -10.69 -12.19
C THR A 47 6.89 -11.43 -10.94
N SER A 48 6.47 -10.97 -9.76
CA SER A 48 6.89 -11.58 -8.51
C SER A 48 6.03 -12.76 -8.06
N THR A 49 6.65 -13.62 -7.27
CA THR A 49 6.01 -14.66 -6.45
C THR A 49 5.19 -14.12 -5.28
N GLY A 50 5.47 -12.90 -4.80
CA GLY A 50 4.78 -12.32 -3.64
C GLY A 50 3.38 -11.76 -3.91
N GLY A 51 2.90 -11.77 -5.15
CA GLY A 51 1.48 -11.54 -5.45
C GLY A 51 0.94 -10.13 -5.23
N ALA A 52 1.74 -9.09 -5.49
CA ALA A 52 1.33 -7.69 -5.32
C ALA A 52 0.01 -7.33 -6.01
N ALA A 53 -0.87 -6.64 -5.28
CA ALA A 53 -1.98 -5.89 -5.84
C ALA A 53 -1.56 -4.43 -6.09
N MET A 54 -2.05 -3.81 -7.16
CA MET A 54 -1.91 -2.37 -7.34
C MET A 54 -2.98 -1.71 -6.48
N LEU A 55 -2.61 -1.30 -5.27
CA LEU A 55 -3.46 -0.48 -4.40
C LEU A 55 -3.54 0.92 -5.00
N ILE A 56 -4.77 1.43 -5.13
CA ILE A 56 -5.06 2.76 -5.68
C ILE A 56 -5.83 3.54 -4.62
N ALA A 57 -5.22 4.60 -4.10
CA ALA A 57 -5.90 5.57 -3.25
C ALA A 57 -6.24 6.81 -4.08
N VAL A 58 -7.49 7.24 -4.06
CA VAL A 58 -7.99 8.43 -4.77
C VAL A 58 -8.21 9.53 -3.75
N ASN A 59 -7.80 10.74 -4.11
CA ASN A 59 -7.84 11.93 -3.28
C ASN A 59 -8.51 13.10 -4.01
N GLY A 60 -9.02 14.05 -3.22
CA GLY A 60 -9.61 15.29 -3.73
C GLY A 60 -11.07 15.16 -4.23
N PRO A 61 -11.61 16.25 -4.81
CA PRO A 61 -13.03 16.37 -5.14
C PRO A 61 -13.59 15.30 -6.08
N ILE A 62 -12.75 14.69 -6.92
CA ILE A 62 -13.20 13.70 -7.89
C ILE A 62 -13.88 12.50 -7.25
N ARG A 63 -13.52 12.15 -6.01
CA ARG A 63 -14.12 11.01 -5.31
C ARG A 63 -15.64 11.16 -5.23
N ASP A 64 -16.12 12.34 -4.86
CA ASP A 64 -17.55 12.61 -4.75
C ASP A 64 -18.18 12.80 -6.14
N GLN A 65 -17.44 13.39 -7.09
CA GLN A 65 -17.92 13.63 -8.45
C GLN A 65 -18.26 12.35 -9.21
N ILE A 66 -17.45 11.29 -9.06
CA ILE A 66 -17.63 10.02 -9.79
C ILE A 66 -18.05 8.86 -8.87
N GLY A 67 -18.29 9.13 -7.58
CA GLY A 67 -18.71 8.12 -6.61
C GLY A 67 -17.63 7.08 -6.28
N VAL A 68 -16.36 7.49 -6.16
CA VAL A 68 -15.31 6.65 -5.54
C VAL A 68 -15.63 6.54 -4.06
N HIS A 69 -15.88 5.32 -3.61
CA HIS A 69 -16.28 5.03 -2.23
C HIS A 69 -15.09 5.07 -1.27
N TYR A 70 -15.34 5.59 -0.07
CA TYR A 70 -14.36 5.78 1.00
C TYR A 70 -14.86 5.36 2.40
N ARG A 71 -16.07 4.80 2.53
CA ARG A 71 -16.70 4.47 3.82
C ARG A 71 -16.85 2.97 4.08
N GLU A 72 -17.91 2.53 4.79
CA GLU A 72 -18.16 1.15 5.21
C GLU A 72 -17.93 0.14 4.09
N ASN A 73 -17.43 -1.06 4.45
CA ASN A 73 -17.09 -2.10 3.47
C ASN A 73 -16.08 -1.63 2.39
N LEU A 74 -15.15 -0.74 2.77
CA LEU A 74 -14.21 -0.04 1.88
C LEU A 74 -13.49 -0.93 0.86
N PHE A 75 -12.94 -2.06 1.33
CA PHE A 75 -12.19 -3.00 0.50
C PHE A 75 -13.05 -4.17 0.00
N GLY A 76 -14.33 -4.17 0.34
CA GLY A 76 -15.26 -5.19 -0.07
C GLY A 76 -15.79 -4.99 -1.49
N PRO A 77 -16.54 -5.97 -1.99
CA PRO A 77 -17.27 -5.81 -3.26
C PRO A 77 -18.42 -4.81 -3.06
N GLY A 78 -18.77 -4.04 -4.10
CA GLY A 78 -20.06 -3.33 -4.13
C GLY A 78 -20.07 -1.96 -4.76
N PHE A 79 -18.93 -1.28 -4.88
CA PHE A 79 -18.87 0.08 -5.41
C PHE A 79 -18.32 0.11 -6.83
N ARG A 80 -19.14 0.52 -7.80
CA ARG A 80 -18.80 0.42 -9.23
C ARG A 80 -17.51 1.16 -9.57
N ALA A 81 -17.32 2.39 -9.10
CA ALA A 81 -16.11 3.16 -9.37
C ALA A 81 -14.85 2.39 -8.90
N ASN A 82 -14.77 2.04 -7.62
CA ASN A 82 -13.68 1.29 -7.02
C ASN A 82 -13.43 -0.05 -7.74
N ALA A 83 -14.49 -0.84 -7.91
CA ALA A 83 -14.43 -2.17 -8.51
C ALA A 83 -13.88 -2.11 -9.94
N THR A 84 -14.39 -1.17 -10.74
CA THR A 84 -14.08 -1.11 -12.17
C THR A 84 -12.77 -0.38 -12.46
N ILE A 85 -12.37 0.63 -11.67
CA ILE A 85 -11.04 1.26 -11.78
C ILE A 85 -9.95 0.23 -11.49
N GLY A 86 -10.01 -0.45 -10.33
CA GLY A 86 -9.03 -1.47 -9.98
C GLY A 86 -9.03 -2.66 -10.95
N ARG A 87 -10.21 -3.10 -11.40
CA ARG A 87 -10.33 -4.18 -12.39
C ARG A 87 -9.78 -3.78 -13.76
N THR A 88 -9.94 -2.53 -14.17
CA THR A 88 -9.34 -2.01 -15.41
C THR A 88 -7.83 -2.17 -15.39
N VAL A 89 -7.18 -1.77 -14.29
CA VAL A 89 -5.73 -1.94 -14.12
C VAL A 89 -5.34 -3.40 -14.22
N ARG A 90 -6.07 -4.31 -13.57
CA ARG A 90 -5.78 -5.75 -13.67
C ARG A 90 -5.92 -6.29 -15.09
N LEU A 91 -6.92 -5.82 -15.84
CA LEU A 91 -7.13 -6.21 -17.23
C LEU A 91 -6.03 -5.65 -18.14
N VAL A 92 -5.62 -4.40 -17.98
CA VAL A 92 -4.47 -3.82 -18.71
C VAL A 92 -3.19 -4.62 -18.46
N LEU A 93 -2.89 -4.93 -17.19
CA LEU A 93 -1.73 -5.75 -16.84
C LEU A 93 -1.77 -7.12 -17.53
N ARG A 94 -2.94 -7.77 -17.57
CA ARG A 94 -3.10 -9.10 -18.22
C ARG A 94 -3.05 -9.04 -19.74
N ASN A 95 -3.86 -8.16 -20.33
CA ASN A 95 -4.14 -8.15 -21.76
C ASN A 95 -3.07 -7.40 -22.56
N CYS A 96 -2.50 -6.33 -21.99
CA CYS A 96 -1.51 -5.52 -22.68
C CYS A 96 -0.08 -5.86 -22.25
N LEU A 97 0.13 -6.22 -20.98
CA LEU A 97 1.47 -6.49 -20.43
C LEU A 97 1.76 -7.97 -20.17
N SER A 98 0.85 -8.86 -20.59
CA SER A 98 0.98 -10.33 -20.46
C SER A 98 1.18 -10.83 -19.02
N ALA A 99 0.74 -10.09 -18.00
CA ALA A 99 0.73 -10.50 -16.59
C ALA A 99 -0.32 -11.59 -16.29
N ILE A 100 -0.24 -12.69 -17.04
CA ILE A 100 -1.08 -13.87 -16.98
C ILE A 100 -0.44 -14.87 -16.00
N PRO A 101 -1.21 -15.48 -15.07
CA PRO A 101 -0.71 -16.50 -14.15
C PRO A 101 0.07 -17.60 -14.85
N GLY A 102 1.24 -17.94 -14.33
CA GLY A 102 2.14 -18.93 -14.92
C GLY A 102 3.01 -18.39 -16.05
N VAL A 103 2.62 -17.30 -16.72
CA VAL A 103 3.40 -16.65 -17.80
C VAL A 103 4.32 -15.59 -17.21
N LEU A 104 3.85 -14.35 -17.05
CA LEU A 104 4.60 -13.30 -16.36
C LEU A 104 4.15 -13.13 -14.92
N ASP A 105 2.88 -13.37 -14.59
CA ASP A 105 2.44 -13.32 -13.19
C ASP A 105 2.89 -14.60 -12.48
N LYS A 106 3.90 -14.47 -11.61
CA LYS A 106 4.54 -15.59 -10.90
C LYS A 106 4.03 -15.76 -9.47
N SER A 107 2.95 -15.08 -9.10
CA SER A 107 2.39 -15.14 -7.74
C SER A 107 2.27 -16.60 -7.26
N THR A 108 2.77 -16.91 -6.06
CA THR A 108 2.68 -18.25 -5.49
C THR A 108 1.24 -18.59 -5.10
N GLN A 109 0.63 -17.77 -4.24
CA GLN A 109 -0.80 -17.84 -3.90
C GLN A 109 -1.61 -16.76 -4.62
N GLY A 110 -1.02 -15.57 -4.79
CA GLY A 110 -1.72 -14.37 -5.25
C GLY A 110 -2.38 -13.59 -4.12
N ASN A 111 -3.12 -12.54 -4.48
CA ASN A 111 -3.82 -11.64 -3.56
C ASN A 111 -5.21 -11.32 -4.13
N PRO A 112 -6.32 -11.52 -3.39
CA PRO A 112 -7.67 -11.14 -3.83
C PRO A 112 -7.78 -9.66 -4.25
N GLY A 113 -7.00 -8.78 -3.61
CA GLY A 113 -6.92 -7.35 -3.94
C GLY A 113 -6.45 -7.07 -5.37
N LYS A 114 -5.81 -8.03 -6.07
CA LYS A 114 -5.47 -7.90 -7.50
C LYS A 114 -6.70 -7.73 -8.38
N TYR A 115 -7.89 -8.02 -7.89
CA TYR A 115 -9.13 -7.78 -8.61
C TYR A 115 -9.52 -6.29 -8.64
N SER A 116 -9.46 -5.58 -7.51
CA SER A 116 -10.07 -4.25 -7.42
C SER A 116 -9.61 -3.35 -6.25
N LEU A 117 -8.40 -3.50 -5.71
CA LEU A 117 -7.96 -2.73 -4.54
C LEU A 117 -7.82 -1.22 -4.86
N CYS A 118 -8.94 -0.50 -4.80
CA CYS A 118 -9.10 0.90 -5.14
C CYS A 118 -10.07 1.53 -4.15
N PHE A 119 -9.72 2.68 -3.59
CA PHE A 119 -10.55 3.39 -2.62
C PHE A 119 -10.32 4.89 -2.65
N GLY A 120 -11.27 5.67 -2.16
CA GLY A 120 -11.08 7.07 -1.85
C GLY A 120 -10.60 7.24 -0.40
N GLU A 121 -9.80 8.25 -0.11
CA GLU A 121 -9.61 8.70 1.29
C GLU A 121 -10.89 9.38 1.79
N ASP A 122 -11.26 9.21 3.06
CA ASP A 122 -12.30 10.02 3.72
C ASP A 122 -11.66 11.27 4.31
N GLU A 123 -11.46 12.29 3.47
CA GLU A 123 -10.82 13.54 3.88
C GLU A 123 -11.66 14.33 4.90
N ALA A 124 -12.99 14.16 4.89
CA ALA A 124 -13.88 14.87 5.80
C ALA A 124 -13.87 14.26 7.22
N ALA A 125 -13.69 12.94 7.33
CA ALA A 125 -13.57 12.25 8.61
C ALA A 125 -12.12 12.23 9.16
N SER A 126 -11.14 12.66 8.36
CA SER A 126 -9.74 12.68 8.76
C SER A 126 -9.46 13.84 9.72
N PRO A 127 -8.74 13.61 10.84
CA PRO A 127 -8.23 14.68 11.68
C PRO A 127 -6.99 15.38 11.10
N TRP A 128 -6.41 14.81 10.03
CA TRP A 128 -5.21 15.32 9.36
C TRP A 128 -5.56 15.83 7.97
N GLU A 129 -4.69 16.67 7.41
CA GLU A 129 -4.77 17.11 6.03
C GLU A 129 -4.83 15.92 5.04
N PRO A 130 -5.51 16.06 3.89
CA PRO A 130 -5.57 15.03 2.86
C PRO A 130 -4.19 14.48 2.49
N PHE A 131 -4.08 13.18 2.23
CA PHE A 131 -2.79 12.58 1.90
C PHE A 131 -2.08 13.27 0.72
N HIS A 132 -2.83 13.66 -0.32
CA HIS A 132 -2.23 14.32 -1.49
C HIS A 132 -1.60 15.68 -1.17
N THR A 133 -2.09 16.43 -0.18
CA THR A 133 -1.50 17.73 0.18
C THR A 133 -0.15 17.56 0.86
N THR A 134 0.04 16.47 1.61
CA THR A 134 1.37 16.06 2.13
C THR A 134 2.38 15.74 1.03
N ARG A 135 1.89 15.49 -0.20
CA ARG A 135 2.71 15.28 -1.40
C ARG A 135 2.92 16.55 -2.22
N GLY A 136 2.48 17.70 -1.71
CA GLY A 136 2.68 19.01 -2.31
C GLY A 136 1.63 19.42 -3.34
N PHE A 137 0.50 18.71 -3.42
CA PHE A 137 -0.62 19.09 -4.28
C PHE A 137 -1.58 20.03 -3.57
N ASP A 138 -2.29 20.86 -4.33
CA ASP A 138 -3.32 21.74 -3.79
C ASP A 138 -4.53 20.93 -3.28
N PRO A 139 -5.21 21.32 -2.18
CA PRO A 139 -6.39 20.62 -1.66
C PRO A 139 -7.54 20.47 -2.67
N SER A 140 -7.63 21.34 -3.68
CA SER A 140 -8.62 21.25 -4.75
C SER A 140 -8.22 20.30 -5.89
N THR A 141 -6.95 19.88 -5.94
CA THR A 141 -6.43 18.98 -6.95
C THR A 141 -6.79 17.53 -6.62
N SER A 142 -7.43 16.85 -7.57
CA SER A 142 -7.67 15.41 -7.45
C SER A 142 -6.43 14.61 -7.86
N THR A 143 -6.08 13.58 -7.09
CA THR A 143 -4.90 12.75 -7.36
C THR A 143 -5.19 11.27 -7.16
N VAL A 144 -4.30 10.43 -7.71
CA VAL A 144 -4.20 9.02 -7.36
C VAL A 144 -2.83 8.73 -6.77
N THR A 145 -2.78 7.89 -5.75
CA THR A 145 -1.55 7.26 -5.25
C THR A 145 -1.60 5.77 -5.54
N VAL A 146 -0.59 5.26 -6.24
CA VAL A 146 -0.48 3.85 -6.61
C VAL A 146 0.65 3.19 -5.83
N PHE A 147 0.38 2.00 -5.28
CA PHE A 147 1.31 1.26 -4.44
C PHE A 147 1.20 -0.26 -4.66
N PRO A 148 2.30 -1.01 -4.85
CA PRO A 148 2.25 -2.47 -4.91
C PRO A 148 2.14 -3.09 -3.51
N ALA A 149 0.91 -3.38 -3.10
CA ALA A 149 0.60 -3.91 -1.77
C ALA A 149 0.58 -5.45 -1.74
N GLU A 150 1.07 -6.02 -0.63
CA GLU A 150 0.65 -7.36 -0.18
C GLU A 150 -0.85 -7.35 0.21
N ALA A 151 -1.41 -8.51 0.56
CA ALA A 151 -2.71 -8.58 1.22
C ALA A 151 -2.73 -7.72 2.50
N GLY A 152 -3.87 -7.07 2.75
CA GLY A 152 -4.06 -6.24 3.93
C GLY A 152 -4.25 -7.08 5.20
N HIS A 153 -3.70 -6.59 6.30
CA HIS A 153 -3.92 -7.11 7.64
C HIS A 153 -4.99 -6.26 8.35
N ASN A 154 -6.01 -6.92 8.87
CA ASN A 154 -6.99 -6.26 9.74
C ASN A 154 -6.36 -6.00 11.11
N ILE A 155 -6.50 -4.79 11.61
CA ILE A 155 -6.05 -4.37 12.94
C ILE A 155 -7.30 -4.15 13.78
N VAL A 156 -7.48 -4.96 14.81
CA VAL A 156 -8.64 -4.91 15.71
C VAL A 156 -8.24 -4.31 17.04
N ASN A 157 -8.87 -3.22 17.44
CA ASN A 157 -8.72 -2.65 18.77
C ASN A 157 -9.99 -1.90 19.21
N HIS A 158 -10.73 -2.47 20.15
CA HIS A 158 -11.89 -1.81 20.73
C HIS A 158 -11.59 -1.11 22.06
N GLY A 159 -10.48 -1.46 22.71
CA GLY A 159 -10.24 -1.14 24.12
C GLY A 159 -9.39 0.11 24.36
N ALA A 160 -8.56 0.51 23.41
CA ALA A 160 -7.65 1.63 23.61
C ALA A 160 -8.40 2.98 23.55
N ALA A 161 -8.21 3.78 24.61
CA ALA A 161 -8.58 5.18 24.66
C ALA A 161 -7.40 6.09 24.28
N ASP A 162 -6.19 5.74 24.72
CA ASP A 162 -4.98 6.53 24.49
C ASP A 162 -4.33 6.18 23.13
N PRO A 163 -3.84 7.18 22.36
CA PRO A 163 -3.19 6.95 21.06
C PRO A 163 -1.99 6.01 21.15
N GLU A 164 -1.17 6.12 22.19
CA GLU A 164 0.01 5.26 22.35
C GLU A 164 -0.38 3.79 22.54
N VAL A 165 -1.41 3.53 23.34
CA VAL A 165 -1.93 2.17 23.58
C VAL A 165 -2.55 1.62 22.29
N LEU A 166 -3.29 2.45 21.55
CA LEU A 166 -3.86 2.10 20.25
C LEU A 166 -2.77 1.76 19.24
N LEU A 167 -1.82 2.67 19.03
CA LEU A 167 -0.78 2.56 18.00
C LEU A 167 0.23 1.45 18.31
N ARG A 168 0.39 1.01 19.57
CA ARG A 168 1.15 -0.22 19.89
C ARG A 168 0.57 -1.45 19.20
N CYS A 169 -0.75 -1.57 19.10
CA CYS A 169 -1.41 -2.66 18.38
C CYS A 169 -1.15 -2.59 16.86
N PHE A 170 -1.10 -1.38 16.30
CA PHE A 170 -0.75 -1.15 14.89
C PHE A 170 0.71 -1.53 14.64
N ALA A 171 1.62 -1.05 15.49
CA ALA A 171 3.04 -1.34 15.42
C ALA A 171 3.33 -2.85 15.51
N ASP A 172 2.64 -3.58 16.39
CA ASP A 172 2.79 -5.03 16.49
C ASP A 172 2.31 -5.76 15.23
N THR A 173 1.17 -5.35 14.65
CA THR A 173 0.69 -5.89 13.37
C THR A 173 1.68 -5.60 12.24
N MET A 174 2.25 -4.40 12.21
CA MET A 174 3.31 -4.03 11.27
C MET A 174 4.58 -4.84 11.50
N ALA A 175 4.92 -5.20 12.74
CA ALA A 175 6.10 -5.98 13.07
C ALA A 175 5.88 -7.51 13.01
N ALA A 176 4.69 -7.97 12.61
CA ALA A 176 4.34 -9.40 12.57
C ALA A 176 5.36 -10.21 11.75
N GLY A 177 6.04 -11.16 12.41
CA GLY A 177 7.19 -11.87 11.86
C GLY A 177 6.91 -12.56 10.52
N GLY A 178 5.73 -13.14 10.33
CA GLY A 178 5.36 -13.82 9.08
C GLY A 178 5.37 -12.92 7.84
N SER A 179 4.84 -11.69 7.96
CA SER A 179 4.81 -10.70 6.87
C SER A 179 5.98 -9.73 6.92
N PHE A 180 6.82 -9.75 7.97
CA PHE A 180 7.87 -8.73 8.13
C PHE A 180 8.79 -8.62 6.91
N SER A 181 8.78 -7.44 6.30
CA SER A 181 9.61 -7.04 5.18
C SER A 181 9.83 -5.53 5.26
N PRO A 182 11.09 -5.06 5.43
CA PRO A 182 11.42 -3.66 5.33
C PRO A 182 10.98 -3.08 3.97
N GLY A 183 10.37 -1.90 3.98
CA GLY A 183 9.85 -1.20 2.81
C GLY A 183 8.77 -0.18 3.18
N TYR A 184 8.15 0.40 2.16
CA TYR A 184 7.01 1.29 2.34
C TYR A 184 5.81 0.55 2.96
N SER A 185 4.97 1.29 3.67
CA SER A 185 3.79 0.78 4.36
C SER A 185 2.61 1.71 4.14
N ILE A 186 1.41 1.15 4.06
CA ILE A 186 0.17 1.91 4.06
C ILE A 186 -0.66 1.51 5.28
N ILE A 187 -1.11 2.50 6.05
CA ILE A 187 -2.15 2.33 7.06
C ILE A 187 -3.39 3.05 6.57
N VAL A 188 -4.53 2.36 6.61
CA VAL A 188 -5.85 2.97 6.43
C VAL A 188 -6.56 2.89 7.77
N PHE A 189 -6.66 4.03 8.46
CA PHE A 189 -7.38 4.15 9.71
C PHE A 189 -8.89 4.21 9.43
N ALA A 190 -9.68 3.42 10.15
CA ALA A 190 -11.09 3.75 10.26
C ALA A 190 -11.26 5.10 10.98
N PRO A 191 -12.30 5.87 10.64
CA PRO A 191 -12.61 7.15 11.28
C PRO A 191 -12.59 7.11 12.81
N GLU A 192 -13.07 6.04 13.45
CA GLU A 192 -13.06 5.90 14.90
C GLU A 192 -11.64 5.99 15.49
N HIS A 193 -10.70 5.24 14.92
CA HIS A 193 -9.30 5.22 15.37
C HIS A 193 -8.61 6.54 15.06
N ALA A 194 -8.81 7.07 13.85
CA ALA A 194 -8.23 8.36 13.44
C ALA A 194 -8.72 9.48 14.38
N HIS A 195 -10.02 9.55 14.66
CA HIS A 195 -10.59 10.57 15.53
C HIS A 195 -10.06 10.50 16.97
N LYS A 196 -9.90 9.30 17.55
CA LYS A 196 -9.27 9.13 18.87
C LYS A 196 -7.86 9.73 18.92
N ILE A 197 -7.08 9.47 17.88
CA ILE A 197 -5.70 9.98 17.75
C ILE A 197 -5.70 11.52 17.59
N GLY A 198 -6.53 12.03 16.68
CA GLY A 198 -6.66 13.47 16.43
C GLY A 198 -7.20 14.26 17.63
N ALA A 199 -8.17 13.71 18.37
CA ALA A 199 -8.73 14.32 19.57
C ALA A 199 -7.71 14.46 20.71
N ALA A 200 -6.69 13.59 20.72
CA ALA A 200 -5.55 13.70 21.63
C ALA A 200 -4.45 14.68 21.12
N GLY A 201 -4.69 15.38 20.00
CA GLY A 201 -3.78 16.38 19.44
C GLY A 201 -2.58 15.80 18.69
N TRP A 202 -2.64 14.53 18.27
CA TRP A 202 -1.56 13.92 17.48
C TRP A 202 -1.72 14.26 15.99
N ASP A 203 -0.70 14.90 15.44
CA ASP A 203 -0.58 15.10 14.00
C ASP A 203 -0.06 13.84 13.29
N ARG A 204 -0.06 13.90 11.95
CA ARG A 204 0.38 12.81 11.08
C ARG A 204 1.83 12.41 11.36
N THR A 205 2.72 13.40 11.50
CA THR A 205 4.16 13.19 11.73
C THR A 205 4.40 12.40 13.01
N ARG A 206 3.76 12.79 14.11
CA ARG A 206 3.88 12.08 15.39
C ARG A 206 3.41 10.64 15.31
N VAL A 207 2.33 10.37 14.57
CA VAL A 207 1.84 9.00 14.35
C VAL A 207 2.87 8.18 13.55
N GLN A 208 3.44 8.74 12.49
CA GLN A 208 4.45 8.07 11.68
C GLN A 208 5.72 7.77 12.48
N GLU A 209 6.19 8.73 13.29
CA GLU A 209 7.35 8.57 14.18
C GLU A 209 7.12 7.45 15.19
N PHE A 210 5.97 7.47 15.88
CA PHE A 210 5.63 6.43 16.86
C PHE A 210 5.53 5.04 16.21
N LEU A 211 4.86 4.93 15.07
CA LEU A 211 4.77 3.66 14.34
C LEU A 211 6.14 3.20 13.87
N TYR A 212 6.99 4.10 13.36
CA TYR A 212 8.35 3.76 12.95
C TYR A 212 9.19 3.25 14.12
N GLU A 213 9.19 3.94 15.25
CA GLU A 213 9.93 3.58 16.46
C GLU A 213 9.53 2.18 16.96
N HIS A 214 8.24 1.88 16.98
CA HIS A 214 7.73 0.66 17.60
C HIS A 214 7.48 -0.50 16.62
N ALA A 215 7.35 -0.27 15.32
CA ALA A 215 7.17 -1.33 14.31
C ALA A 215 8.53 -1.95 13.91
N CYS A 216 9.18 -2.58 14.88
CA CYS A 216 10.50 -3.18 14.74
C CYS A 216 10.57 -4.58 15.37
N ARG A 217 11.60 -5.33 14.96
CA ARG A 217 11.99 -6.63 15.53
C ARG A 217 13.49 -6.64 15.74
N SER A 218 13.97 -7.35 16.75
CA SER A 218 15.42 -7.50 16.93
C SER A 218 16.03 -8.30 15.77
N LEU A 219 17.31 -8.09 15.49
CA LEU A 219 18.03 -8.91 14.52
C LEU A 219 18.04 -10.39 14.96
N ALA A 220 18.10 -10.65 16.27
CA ALA A 220 18.00 -11.99 16.83
C ALA A 220 16.67 -12.66 16.47
N ASP A 221 15.54 -11.97 16.61
CA ASP A 221 14.22 -12.49 16.23
C ASP A 221 14.13 -12.80 14.74
N LEU A 222 14.64 -11.89 13.89
CA LEU A 222 14.61 -12.08 12.45
C LEU A 222 15.50 -13.25 12.02
N LYS A 223 16.67 -13.45 12.66
CA LYS A 223 17.52 -14.63 12.43
C LYS A 223 16.82 -15.91 12.89
N ALA A 224 16.20 -15.90 14.08
CA ALA A 224 15.45 -17.04 14.62
C ALA A 224 14.29 -17.46 13.71
N MET A 225 13.65 -16.50 13.03
CA MET A 225 12.57 -16.75 12.07
C MET A 225 13.06 -17.06 10.65
N GLY A 226 14.37 -17.06 10.38
CA GLY A 226 14.92 -17.25 9.04
C GLY A 226 14.58 -16.11 8.07
N LYS A 227 14.35 -14.89 8.59
CA LYS A 227 14.05 -13.69 7.81
C LYS A 227 15.29 -12.93 7.34
N ILE A 228 16.47 -13.30 7.82
CA ILE A 228 17.76 -12.71 7.45
C ILE A 228 18.56 -13.71 6.63
N GLU A 229 19.12 -13.25 5.51
CA GLU A 229 19.97 -14.04 4.62
C GLU A 229 21.42 -14.07 5.13
N ALA A 230 22.18 -15.14 4.82
CA ALA A 230 23.63 -15.12 4.98
C ALA A 230 24.26 -14.27 3.86
N ALA A 231 24.53 -13.00 4.13
CA ALA A 231 25.37 -12.17 3.28
C ALA A 231 26.09 -11.14 4.16
N GLY A 232 27.23 -11.51 4.74
CA GLY A 232 28.05 -10.60 5.56
C GLY A 232 27.32 -10.08 6.81
N SER A 233 28.01 -9.23 7.58
CA SER A 233 27.54 -8.69 8.86
C SER A 233 26.34 -7.73 8.77
N ASP A 234 25.83 -7.47 7.57
CA ASP A 234 24.69 -6.58 7.33
C ASP A 234 23.68 -7.22 6.36
N PRO A 235 22.38 -7.24 6.68
CA PRO A 235 21.37 -7.69 5.73
C PRO A 235 21.34 -6.74 4.53
N ASP A 236 21.97 -7.13 3.43
CA ASP A 236 21.79 -6.46 2.14
C ASP A 236 20.37 -6.76 1.62
N TRP A 237 19.41 -5.99 2.10
CA TRP A 237 18.00 -6.08 1.70
C TRP A 237 17.77 -5.66 0.23
N ASN A 238 18.81 -5.17 -0.45
CA ASN A 238 18.80 -4.77 -1.86
C ASN A 238 19.51 -5.80 -2.77
N SER A 239 20.09 -6.88 -2.24
CA SER A 239 20.82 -7.85 -3.07
C SER A 239 19.88 -8.52 -4.07
N PRO A 240 20.14 -8.40 -5.39
CA PRO A 240 19.34 -9.06 -6.43
C PRO A 240 19.59 -10.59 -6.47
N ASN A 241 20.59 -11.08 -5.75
CA ASN A 241 21.05 -12.46 -5.78
C ASN A 241 20.50 -13.26 -4.59
N TRP A 242 19.18 -13.39 -4.52
CA TRP A 242 18.51 -14.27 -3.57
C TRP A 242 19.03 -15.71 -3.71
N ARG A 243 19.63 -16.25 -2.64
CA ARG A 243 19.98 -17.67 -2.52
C ARG A 243 19.75 -18.12 -1.08
N PRO A 244 19.12 -19.27 -0.82
CA PRO A 244 19.10 -19.85 0.51
C PRO A 244 20.54 -20.13 0.95
N SER A 245 21.05 -19.36 1.91
CA SER A 245 22.45 -19.42 2.34
C SER A 245 22.63 -20.02 3.75
N GLY A 246 21.67 -20.84 4.18
CA GLY A 246 21.68 -21.51 5.49
C GLY A 246 21.18 -20.62 6.62
N ASN A 247 20.86 -21.24 7.76
CA ASN A 247 20.39 -20.52 8.94
C ASN A 247 21.50 -19.60 9.50
N GLN A 248 21.14 -18.38 9.85
CA GLN A 248 22.04 -17.44 10.53
C GLN A 248 22.21 -17.83 12.00
N THR A 249 23.44 -17.76 12.50
CA THR A 249 23.71 -17.85 13.94
C THR A 249 23.38 -16.50 14.61
N ILE A 250 22.69 -16.57 15.74
CA ILE A 250 22.44 -15.42 16.60
C ILE A 250 23.74 -15.12 17.35
N GLY A 251 24.30 -13.94 17.12
CA GLY A 251 25.53 -13.46 17.72
C GLY A 251 25.26 -12.50 18.89
N PRO A 252 26.29 -12.18 19.69
CA PRO A 252 26.18 -11.18 20.75
C PRO A 252 25.72 -9.81 20.21
N GLY A 253 24.72 -9.19 20.84
CA GLY A 253 24.19 -7.87 20.49
C GLY A 253 23.10 -7.86 19.42
N ASP A 254 22.78 -8.99 18.80
CA ASP A 254 21.68 -9.10 17.82
C ASP A 254 20.31 -8.82 18.44
N ASP A 255 20.15 -9.08 19.74
CA ASP A 255 18.95 -8.81 20.54
C ASP A 255 18.72 -7.31 20.78
N GLN A 256 19.79 -6.51 20.75
CA GLN A 256 19.75 -5.06 20.95
C GLN A 256 19.64 -4.29 19.62
N ARG A 257 19.93 -4.94 18.49
CA ARG A 257 19.85 -4.32 17.17
C ARG A 257 18.44 -4.40 16.62
N MET A 258 17.71 -3.28 16.66
CA MET A 258 16.35 -3.19 16.12
C MET A 258 16.34 -2.95 14.61
N ILE A 259 15.54 -3.75 13.91
CA ILE A 259 15.28 -3.63 12.48
C ILE A 259 13.85 -3.14 12.30
N HIS A 260 13.70 -1.98 11.65
CA HIS A 260 12.42 -1.32 11.45
C HIS A 260 11.78 -1.75 10.13
N ARG A 261 10.44 -1.68 10.08
CA ARG A 261 9.71 -2.00 8.84
C ARG A 261 9.91 -0.96 7.74
N GLY A 262 10.31 0.27 8.04
CA GLY A 262 10.70 1.29 7.07
C GLY A 262 12.16 1.71 7.26
N TRP A 263 12.65 2.62 6.42
CA TRP A 263 13.92 3.32 6.66
C TRP A 263 13.72 4.66 7.38
N GLY A 264 12.47 5.12 7.51
CA GLY A 264 12.08 6.27 8.31
C GLY A 264 10.55 6.40 8.41
N PRO A 265 10.04 7.33 9.23
CA PRO A 265 8.60 7.57 9.41
C PRO A 265 7.87 7.90 8.10
N ASP A 266 8.53 8.62 7.17
CA ASP A 266 7.95 9.00 5.87
C ASP A 266 7.65 7.81 4.94
N ASP A 267 8.16 6.61 5.26
CA ASP A 267 7.83 5.40 4.50
C ASP A 267 6.42 4.86 4.85
N ILE A 268 5.79 5.37 5.90
CA ILE A 268 4.48 4.96 6.39
C ILE A 268 3.44 5.97 5.91
N SER A 269 2.70 5.62 4.86
CA SER A 269 1.61 6.46 4.34
C SER A 269 0.32 6.20 5.12
N LEU A 270 -0.29 7.25 5.66
CA LEU A 270 -1.53 7.15 6.44
C LEU A 270 -2.71 7.68 5.61
N PHE A 271 -3.81 6.96 5.61
CA PHE A 271 -5.09 7.37 5.03
C PHE A 271 -6.18 7.16 6.06
N VAL A 272 -7.31 7.85 5.89
CA VAL A 272 -8.55 7.57 6.62
C VAL A 272 -9.59 7.02 5.66
N GLY A 273 -10.37 6.04 6.10
CA GLY A 273 -11.47 5.46 5.32
C GLY A 273 -12.01 4.20 5.97
N GLY A 274 -13.23 3.81 5.60
CA GLY A 274 -13.90 2.65 6.19
C GLY A 274 -15.10 3.03 7.05
N GLY A 275 -15.60 2.07 7.82
CA GLY A 275 -16.76 2.28 8.69
C GLY A 275 -16.43 3.17 9.88
N SER A 276 -17.38 4.00 10.30
CA SER A 276 -17.23 4.96 11.39
C SER A 276 -17.13 4.36 12.80
N ALA A 277 -17.37 3.05 12.94
CA ALA A 277 -17.33 2.34 14.21
C ALA A 277 -16.89 0.89 14.02
N GLY A 278 -16.46 0.28 15.12
CA GLY A 278 -16.16 -1.15 15.21
C GLY A 278 -14.69 -1.47 15.44
N GLY A 279 -13.83 -0.49 15.75
CA GLY A 279 -12.46 -0.75 16.18
C GLY A 279 -11.60 -1.52 15.16
N HIS A 280 -11.81 -1.30 13.86
CA HIS A 280 -11.10 -1.99 12.77
C HIS A 280 -10.35 -1.01 11.87
N SER A 281 -9.04 -1.19 11.69
CA SER A 281 -8.24 -0.50 10.67
C SER A 281 -7.51 -1.51 9.78
N ALA A 282 -6.82 -1.05 8.74
CA ALA A 282 -6.07 -1.93 7.86
C ALA A 282 -4.61 -1.49 7.71
N PHE A 283 -3.72 -2.49 7.63
CA PHE A 283 -2.33 -2.32 7.27
C PHE A 283 -2.00 -3.07 5.98
N PHE A 284 -1.47 -2.37 5.00
CA PHE A 284 -1.00 -2.94 3.74
C PHE A 284 0.52 -2.78 3.66
N PRO A 285 1.27 -3.88 3.77
CA PRO A 285 2.70 -3.82 3.58
C PRO A 285 3.09 -3.74 2.11
N SER A 286 4.30 -3.23 1.85
CA SER A 286 4.91 -3.39 0.54
C SER A 286 5.12 -4.86 0.22
N TRP A 287 4.81 -5.22 -1.01
CA TRP A 287 5.25 -6.47 -1.60
C TRP A 287 6.80 -6.55 -1.70
N SER A 288 7.46 -5.41 -1.90
CA SER A 288 8.91 -5.37 -2.11
C SER A 288 9.68 -5.38 -0.79
N ARG A 289 10.88 -5.96 -0.85
CA ARG A 289 11.95 -5.67 0.11
C ARG A 289 12.55 -4.30 -0.23
N ALA A 290 12.87 -3.53 0.80
CA ALA A 290 13.49 -2.20 0.73
C ALA A 290 12.67 -1.15 -0.04
N ARG A 291 13.28 0.02 -0.28
CA ARG A 291 12.71 1.14 -1.06
C ARG A 291 12.80 0.92 -2.58
N ILE A 292 12.73 -0.33 -3.05
CA ILE A 292 12.95 -0.68 -4.45
C ILE A 292 11.79 -0.20 -5.34
N VAL A 293 10.56 -0.18 -4.81
CA VAL A 293 9.38 0.37 -5.48
C VAL A 293 8.72 1.41 -4.58
N ALA A 294 8.71 2.66 -5.01
CA ALA A 294 8.09 3.75 -4.25
C ALA A 294 6.61 3.95 -4.64
N PRO A 295 5.73 4.31 -3.69
CA PRO A 295 4.41 4.83 -4.00
C PRO A 295 4.52 6.04 -4.93
N VAL A 296 3.66 6.11 -5.94
CA VAL A 296 3.64 7.22 -6.90
C VAL A 296 2.31 7.92 -6.84
N THR A 297 2.34 9.21 -6.51
CA THR A 297 1.19 10.11 -6.58
C THR A 297 1.21 10.88 -7.90
N LYS A 298 0.06 10.92 -8.59
CA LYS A 298 -0.15 11.68 -9.83
C LYS A 298 -1.47 12.44 -9.76
N GLU A 299 -1.44 13.67 -10.27
CA GLU A 299 -2.64 14.45 -10.51
C GLU A 299 -3.55 13.77 -11.55
N ILE A 300 -4.86 13.90 -11.34
CA ILE A 300 -5.88 13.50 -12.29
C ILE A 300 -6.24 14.74 -13.13
N VAL A 301 -5.78 14.77 -14.37
CA VAL A 301 -6.13 15.82 -15.32
C VAL A 301 -7.47 15.47 -15.97
N LEU A 302 -8.48 16.30 -15.73
CA LEU A 302 -9.76 16.20 -16.42
C LEU A 302 -9.63 16.77 -17.85
N PRO A 303 -10.34 16.19 -18.84
CA PRO A 303 -10.35 16.68 -20.21
C PRO A 303 -10.99 18.06 -20.38
#